data_AF-A0A2E1XGZ8-F1
#
_entry.id   AF-A0A2E1XGZ8-F1
#
_cell.length_a   1.000
_cell.length_b   1.000
_cell.length_c   1.000
_cell.angle_alpha   90.00
_cell.angle_beta   90.00
_cell.angle_gamma   90.00
#
_symmetry.space_group_name_H-M   'P 1'
#
loop_
_entity.id
_entity.type
_entity.pdbx_description
1 polymer ?
#
loop_
_entity_poly.entity_id
_entity_poly.type
_entity_poly.pdbx_seq_one_letter_code
_entity_poly.pdbx_strand_id
1 'polypeptide(L)'
;MPRKSIFGFFSLGLVLAGCAATPEQGNVVGDYLTGRIAARSNNVGVAADAFGGVEDASANSDEILRGAFFFSVASGDIGEAAKLAPKILANDDAEDDDLARLVEAAHALKNKNYTAARAALAANAQVEYFSAAMVILDAWALAGEKGPESALKALAAKDGETFRGFHPLHQAFLFENAGLEDEARTAYQLSLMSYGGVVARDAYGSFLERTGDIEGARDHYELLAQYPGPDRQIAELGLERIEAGKIDESWANVTPQKGAAVALYTFGSAVLQQSIEQREAAEKAGFRVGDANYDM
;
A
#
# COMPACT_ATOMS: atom_id res chain seq x y z
N MET A 1 -45.96 62.03 -62.00
CA MET A 1 -44.48 62.00 -62.08
C MET A 1 -43.94 61.78 -60.67
N PRO A 2 -43.39 60.60 -60.34
CA PRO A 2 -43.08 60.24 -58.95
C PRO A 2 -41.62 60.55 -58.56
N ARG A 3 -41.46 61.00 -57.31
CA ARG A 3 -40.19 61.25 -56.62
C ARG A 3 -39.52 59.93 -56.24
N LYS A 4 -38.19 59.90 -56.35
CA LYS A 4 -37.28 58.77 -56.09
C LYS A 4 -37.26 58.38 -54.61
N SER A 5 -37.42 57.08 -54.33
CA SER A 5 -37.17 56.45 -53.03
C SER A 5 -35.70 56.01 -52.93
N ILE A 6 -35.06 56.30 -51.79
CA ILE A 6 -33.80 55.68 -51.36
C ILE A 6 -34.12 55.02 -50.01
N PHE A 7 -34.17 53.70 -49.99
CA PHE A 7 -34.21 52.89 -48.76
C PHE A 7 -32.87 52.18 -48.66
N GLY A 8 -32.04 52.61 -47.71
CA GLY A 8 -30.80 51.93 -47.35
C GLY A 8 -31.11 50.83 -46.33
N PHE A 9 -30.88 49.57 -46.72
CA PHE A 9 -30.89 48.43 -45.81
C PHE A 9 -29.50 48.31 -45.17
N PHE A 10 -29.43 48.52 -43.85
CA PHE A 10 -28.23 48.28 -43.05
C PHE A 10 -28.28 46.83 -42.53
N SER A 11 -27.56 45.94 -43.21
CA SER A 11 -27.36 44.56 -42.75
C SER A 11 -26.22 44.52 -41.74
N LEU A 12 -26.54 44.50 -40.45
CA LEU A 12 -25.58 44.30 -39.37
C LEU A 12 -25.38 42.79 -39.18
N GLY A 13 -24.20 42.28 -39.60
CA GLY A 13 -23.80 40.90 -39.45
C GLY A 13 -23.55 40.54 -37.98
N LEU A 14 -24.25 39.51 -37.51
CA LEU A 14 -24.03 38.88 -36.21
C LEU A 14 -22.76 38.02 -36.29
N VAL A 15 -21.63 38.54 -35.80
CA VAL A 15 -20.41 37.73 -35.61
C VAL A 15 -20.55 36.97 -34.30
N LEU A 16 -20.97 35.71 -34.40
CA LEU A 16 -20.81 34.75 -33.30
C LEU A 16 -19.32 34.47 -33.14
N ALA A 17 -18.69 35.17 -32.20
CA ALA A 17 -17.40 34.78 -31.66
C ALA A 17 -17.60 33.50 -30.86
N GLY A 18 -17.52 32.36 -31.56
CA GLY A 18 -17.32 31.08 -30.89
C GLY A 18 -15.95 31.12 -30.23
N CYS A 19 -15.92 31.26 -28.90
CA CYS A 19 -14.78 30.83 -28.11
C CYS A 19 -14.68 29.31 -28.27
N ALA A 20 -14.06 28.87 -29.36
CA ALA A 20 -13.49 27.54 -29.40
C ALA A 20 -12.40 27.54 -28.33
N ALA A 21 -12.70 26.95 -27.17
CA ALA A 21 -11.67 26.55 -26.24
C ALA A 21 -10.74 25.61 -27.02
N THR A 22 -9.55 26.10 -27.36
CA THR A 22 -8.46 25.23 -27.80
C THR A 22 -8.33 24.12 -26.78
N PRO A 23 -8.32 22.83 -27.19
CA PRO A 23 -7.99 21.76 -26.26
C PRO A 23 -6.65 22.12 -25.65
N GLU A 24 -6.58 22.11 -24.32
CA GLU A 24 -5.35 22.38 -23.59
C GLU A 24 -4.34 21.30 -24.03
N GLN A 25 -3.46 21.64 -24.96
CA GLN A 25 -2.28 20.85 -25.21
C GLN A 25 -1.40 21.09 -23.99
N GLY A 26 -1.53 20.20 -23.01
CA GLY A 26 -0.69 20.20 -21.81
C GLY A 26 0.76 20.40 -22.23
N ASN A 27 1.37 21.46 -21.70
CA ASN A 27 2.77 21.70 -21.94
C ASN A 27 3.53 20.73 -21.06
N VAL A 28 4.21 19.74 -21.66
CA VAL A 28 5.08 18.76 -20.99
C VAL A 28 5.98 19.41 -19.93
N VAL A 29 6.48 20.63 -20.19
CA VAL A 29 7.29 21.41 -19.23
C VAL A 29 6.45 21.93 -18.06
N GLY A 30 5.24 22.41 -18.33
CA GLY A 30 4.29 22.89 -17.32
C GLY A 30 3.81 21.75 -16.41
N ASP A 31 3.51 20.59 -16.98
CA ASP A 31 3.08 19.41 -16.25
C ASP A 31 4.22 18.86 -15.39
N TYR A 32 5.45 18.79 -15.91
CA TYR A 32 6.63 18.43 -15.13
C TYR A 32 6.87 19.39 -13.95
N LEU A 33 6.78 20.71 -14.17
CA LEU A 33 6.93 21.69 -13.09
C LEU A 33 5.80 21.58 -12.06
N THR A 34 4.58 21.31 -12.51
CA THR A 34 3.42 21.04 -11.64
C THR A 34 3.70 19.82 -10.76
N GLY A 35 4.15 18.71 -11.35
CA GLY A 35 4.51 17.50 -10.62
C GLY A 35 5.57 17.75 -9.57
N ARG A 36 6.61 18.53 -9.87
CA ARG A 36 7.66 18.89 -8.90
C ARG A 36 7.17 19.76 -7.75
N ILE A 37 6.30 20.74 -8.03
CA ILE A 37 5.73 21.61 -7.00
C ILE A 37 4.78 20.80 -6.11
N ALA A 38 3.94 19.95 -6.70
CA ALA A 38 3.05 19.04 -6.00
C ALA A 38 3.85 18.08 -5.10
N ALA A 39 4.89 17.42 -5.64
CA ALA A 39 5.80 16.56 -4.89
C ALA A 39 6.42 17.26 -3.68
N ARG A 40 6.93 18.49 -3.85
CA ARG A 40 7.53 19.28 -2.75
C ARG A 40 6.53 19.71 -1.68
N SER A 41 5.26 19.86 -2.07
CA SER A 41 4.17 20.20 -1.15
C SER A 41 3.46 18.97 -0.60
N ASN A 42 3.96 17.76 -0.90
CA ASN A 42 3.37 16.49 -0.52
C ASN A 42 1.93 16.29 -1.06
N ASN A 43 1.59 16.96 -2.17
CA ASN A 43 0.34 16.73 -2.88
C ASN A 43 0.53 15.53 -3.83
N VAL A 44 0.47 14.33 -3.25
CA VAL A 44 0.81 13.05 -3.90
C VAL A 44 -0.08 12.78 -5.13
N GLY A 45 -1.39 13.02 -5.01
CA GLY A 45 -2.33 12.81 -6.11
C GLY A 45 -2.05 13.71 -7.32
N VAL A 46 -1.85 15.02 -7.09
CA VAL A 46 -1.51 15.96 -8.18
C VAL A 46 -0.14 15.64 -8.78
N ALA A 47 0.82 15.19 -7.96
CA ALA A 47 2.11 14.75 -8.47
C ALA A 47 1.98 13.51 -9.37
N ALA A 48 1.16 12.53 -8.96
CA ALA A 48 0.90 11.31 -9.76
C ALA A 48 0.29 11.65 -11.12
N ASP A 49 -0.77 12.47 -11.14
CA ASP A 49 -1.44 12.89 -12.37
C ASP A 49 -0.48 13.65 -13.31
N ALA A 50 0.30 14.57 -12.75
CA ALA A 50 1.21 15.41 -13.53
C ALA A 50 2.38 14.60 -14.11
N PHE A 51 3.04 13.74 -13.33
CA PHE A 51 4.12 12.91 -13.84
C PHE A 51 3.63 11.83 -14.82
N GLY A 52 2.46 11.23 -14.55
CA GLY A 52 1.84 10.25 -15.46
C GLY A 52 1.52 10.84 -16.82
N GLY A 53 0.94 12.04 -16.86
CA GLY A 53 0.64 12.73 -18.13
C GLY A 53 1.89 13.06 -18.96
N VAL A 54 3.01 13.38 -18.31
CA VAL A 54 4.30 13.66 -18.97
C VAL A 54 4.94 12.38 -19.54
N GLU A 55 4.86 11.26 -18.80
CA GLU A 55 5.35 9.95 -19.26
C GLU A 55 4.58 9.46 -20.50
N ASP A 56 3.24 9.60 -20.50
CA ASP A 56 2.38 9.26 -21.65
C ASP A 56 2.71 10.09 -22.90
N ALA A 57 3.12 11.35 -22.70
CA ALA A 57 3.59 12.23 -23.77
C ALA A 57 4.97 11.83 -24.35
N SER A 58 5.53 10.68 -23.95
CA SER A 58 6.75 10.06 -24.48
C SER A 58 8.01 10.91 -24.29
N ALA A 59 8.08 11.67 -23.20
CA ALA A 59 9.31 12.26 -22.74
C ALA A 59 10.23 11.14 -22.21
N ASN A 60 10.93 10.42 -23.10
CA ASN A 60 11.89 9.34 -22.80
C ASN A 60 13.00 9.82 -21.83
N SER A 61 12.65 9.95 -20.55
CA SER A 61 13.49 10.48 -19.48
C SER A 61 13.29 9.60 -18.26
N ASP A 62 14.38 9.02 -17.79
CA ASP A 62 14.39 8.18 -16.59
C ASP A 62 13.83 8.92 -15.36
N GLU A 63 14.10 10.23 -15.23
CA GLU A 63 13.57 11.04 -14.13
C GLU A 63 12.04 11.11 -14.13
N ILE A 64 11.43 11.28 -15.31
CA ILE A 64 9.97 11.37 -15.46
C ILE A 64 9.34 10.01 -15.20
N LEU A 65 9.91 8.95 -15.76
CA LEU A 65 9.46 7.57 -15.52
C LEU A 65 9.51 7.22 -14.03
N ARG A 66 10.64 7.51 -13.36
CA ARG A 66 10.81 7.28 -11.91
C ARG A 66 9.82 8.08 -11.09
N GLY A 67 9.57 9.34 -11.45
CA GLY A 67 8.56 10.18 -10.82
C GLY A 67 7.14 9.61 -10.98
N ALA A 68 6.74 9.28 -12.21
CA ALA A 68 5.43 8.70 -12.51
C ALA A 68 5.22 7.38 -11.76
N PHE A 69 6.22 6.50 -11.76
CA PHE A 69 6.19 5.25 -11.02
C PHE A 69 6.03 5.50 -9.51
N PHE A 70 6.90 6.31 -8.91
CA PHE A 70 6.90 6.56 -7.48
C PHE A 70 5.58 7.17 -7.00
N PHE A 71 5.08 8.21 -7.68
CA PHE A 71 3.83 8.86 -7.28
C PHE A 71 2.58 8.02 -7.59
N SER A 72 2.63 7.11 -8.57
CA SER A 72 1.58 6.09 -8.75
C SER A 72 1.53 5.13 -7.55
N VAL A 73 2.68 4.69 -7.05
CA VAL A 73 2.74 3.86 -5.83
C VAL A 73 2.22 4.65 -4.62
N ALA A 74 2.72 5.87 -4.44
CA ALA A 74 2.40 6.70 -3.28
C ALA A 74 0.90 7.09 -3.24
N SER A 75 0.27 7.35 -4.39
CA SER A 75 -1.18 7.63 -4.48
C SER A 75 -2.06 6.39 -4.38
N GLY A 76 -1.47 5.19 -4.37
CA GLY A 76 -2.18 3.93 -4.34
C GLY A 76 -2.69 3.44 -5.71
N ASP A 77 -2.34 4.09 -6.81
CA ASP A 77 -2.58 3.57 -8.16
C ASP A 77 -1.55 2.49 -8.54
N ILE A 78 -1.69 1.34 -7.89
CA ILE A 78 -0.84 0.17 -8.12
C ILE A 78 -1.03 -0.40 -9.54
N GLY A 79 -2.17 -0.12 -10.17
CA GLY A 79 -2.43 -0.53 -11.55
C GLY A 79 -1.51 0.17 -12.53
N GLU A 80 -1.38 1.50 -12.40
CA GLU A 80 -0.45 2.29 -13.19
C GLU A 80 1.01 1.99 -12.83
N ALA A 81 1.33 1.92 -11.53
CA ALA A 81 2.67 1.57 -11.08
C ALA A 81 3.16 0.23 -11.66
N ALA A 82 2.27 -0.77 -11.77
CA ALA A 82 2.60 -2.07 -12.35
C ALA A 82 2.86 -2.03 -13.87
N LYS A 83 2.34 -1.04 -14.60
CA LYS A 83 2.68 -0.83 -16.02
C LYS A 83 4.05 -0.18 -16.19
N LEU A 84 4.44 0.67 -15.23
CA LEU A 84 5.71 1.41 -15.25
C LEU A 84 6.88 0.59 -14.69
N ALA A 85 6.63 -0.31 -13.73
CA ALA A 85 7.68 -1.12 -13.09
C ALA A 85 8.57 -1.92 -14.08
N PRO A 86 8.04 -2.59 -15.13
CA PRO A 86 8.90 -3.27 -16.11
C PRO A 86 9.82 -2.32 -16.88
N LYS A 87 9.41 -1.06 -17.09
CA LYS A 87 10.24 -0.05 -17.75
C LYS A 87 11.40 0.38 -16.84
N ILE A 88 11.14 0.54 -15.54
CA ILE A 88 12.17 0.82 -14.53
C ILE A 88 13.21 -0.29 -14.51
N LEU A 89 12.75 -1.55 -14.47
CA LEU A 89 13.61 -2.72 -14.39
C LEU A 89 14.36 -3.05 -15.69
N ALA A 90 14.07 -2.35 -16.79
CA ALA A 90 14.79 -2.47 -18.05
C ALA A 90 16.00 -1.53 -18.15
N ASN A 91 16.17 -0.60 -17.21
CA ASN A 91 17.30 0.34 -17.19
C ASN A 91 18.54 -0.29 -16.55
N ASP A 92 19.73 0.24 -16.88
CA ASP A 92 21.02 -0.33 -16.47
C ASP A 92 21.21 -0.39 -14.93
N ASP A 93 20.49 0.44 -14.17
CA ASP A 93 20.56 0.54 -12.69
C ASP A 93 19.48 -0.30 -11.97
N ALA A 94 18.83 -1.25 -12.66
CA ALA A 94 17.72 -2.05 -12.13
C ALA A 94 18.06 -2.93 -10.90
N GLU A 95 19.33 -3.02 -10.53
CA GLU A 95 19.80 -3.73 -9.33
C GLU A 95 19.37 -3.03 -8.02
N ASP A 96 19.05 -1.73 -8.07
CA ASP A 96 18.65 -0.92 -6.90
C ASP A 96 17.13 -0.67 -6.80
N ASP A 97 16.35 -1.18 -7.76
CA ASP A 97 14.92 -0.88 -7.90
C ASP A 97 13.99 -1.86 -7.16
N ASP A 98 14.28 -2.10 -5.88
CA ASP A 98 13.52 -3.01 -4.99
C ASP A 98 12.01 -2.70 -4.95
N LEU A 99 11.63 -1.42 -5.00
CA LEU A 99 10.22 -1.01 -4.99
C LEU A 99 9.49 -1.44 -6.27
N ALA A 100 10.13 -1.35 -7.43
CA ALA A 100 9.54 -1.81 -8.69
C ALA A 100 9.30 -3.32 -8.67
N ARG A 101 10.25 -4.09 -8.11
CA ARG A 101 10.12 -5.54 -7.92
C ARG A 101 8.96 -5.90 -6.99
N LEU A 102 8.80 -5.17 -5.88
CA LEU A 102 7.68 -5.34 -4.96
C LEU A 102 6.34 -5.04 -5.63
N VAL A 103 6.26 -4.01 -6.47
CA VAL A 103 5.04 -3.69 -7.23
C VAL A 103 4.70 -4.80 -8.23
N GLU A 104 5.66 -5.28 -9.01
CA GLU A 104 5.44 -6.41 -9.93
C GLU A 104 4.96 -7.66 -9.18
N ALA A 105 5.59 -7.98 -8.05
CA ALA A 105 5.22 -9.11 -7.22
C ALA A 105 3.81 -8.98 -6.63
N ALA A 106 3.48 -7.82 -6.07
CA ALA A 106 2.16 -7.53 -5.53
C ALA A 106 1.07 -7.61 -6.62
N HIS A 107 1.34 -7.07 -7.80
CA HIS A 107 0.45 -7.16 -8.96
C HIS A 107 0.26 -8.61 -9.42
N ALA A 108 1.33 -9.40 -9.51
CA ALA A 108 1.26 -10.81 -9.86
C ALA A 108 0.48 -11.63 -8.81
N LEU A 109 0.73 -11.40 -7.52
CA LEU A 109 -0.02 -12.01 -6.40
C LEU A 109 -1.51 -11.70 -6.48
N LYS A 110 -1.88 -10.43 -6.69
CA LYS A 110 -3.27 -9.99 -6.88
C LYS A 110 -3.98 -10.77 -8.00
N ASN A 111 -3.26 -11.07 -9.07
CA ASN A 111 -3.75 -11.85 -10.22
C ASN A 111 -3.57 -13.37 -10.07
N LYS A 112 -3.18 -13.86 -8.88
CA LYS A 112 -2.89 -15.28 -8.58
C LYS A 112 -1.79 -15.90 -9.45
N ASN A 113 -0.97 -15.08 -10.09
CA ASN A 113 0.19 -15.55 -10.85
C ASN A 113 1.39 -15.69 -9.91
N TYR A 114 1.36 -16.74 -9.10
CA TYR A 114 2.36 -16.96 -8.06
C TYR A 114 3.76 -17.13 -8.64
N THR A 115 3.90 -17.86 -9.76
CA THR A 115 5.21 -18.07 -10.39
C THR A 115 5.85 -16.76 -10.85
N ALA A 116 5.06 -15.85 -11.44
CA ALA A 116 5.57 -14.53 -11.81
C ALA A 116 5.92 -13.68 -10.58
N ALA A 117 5.12 -13.75 -9.50
CA ALA A 117 5.45 -13.06 -8.26
C ALA A 117 6.78 -13.54 -7.68
N ARG A 118 7.01 -14.84 -7.62
CA ARG A 118 8.27 -15.43 -7.14
C ARG A 118 9.46 -15.05 -8.03
N ALA A 119 9.25 -14.97 -9.35
CA ALA A 119 10.29 -14.53 -10.28
C ALA A 119 10.70 -13.07 -10.04
N ALA A 120 9.74 -12.16 -9.82
CA ALA A 120 10.02 -10.76 -9.49
C ALA A 120 10.80 -10.61 -8.16
N LEU A 121 10.56 -11.51 -7.21
CA LEU A 121 11.17 -11.52 -5.87
C LEU A 121 12.48 -12.30 -5.78
N ALA A 122 12.96 -12.92 -6.87
CA ALA A 122 14.13 -13.78 -6.85
C ALA A 122 15.46 -13.00 -6.75
N ALA A 123 15.44 -11.70 -7.03
CA ALA A 123 16.61 -10.84 -6.88
C ALA A 123 16.95 -10.61 -5.40
N ASN A 124 18.24 -10.41 -5.12
CA ASN A 124 18.65 -9.99 -3.77
C ASN A 124 18.29 -8.53 -3.58
N ALA A 125 17.44 -8.24 -2.59
CA ALA A 125 17.13 -6.88 -2.21
C ALA A 125 18.37 -6.18 -1.66
N GLN A 126 18.55 -4.91 -2.01
CA GLN A 126 19.66 -4.08 -1.52
C GLN A 126 19.33 -3.50 -0.14
N VAL A 127 18.05 -3.19 0.10
CA VAL A 127 17.57 -2.65 1.37
C VAL A 127 17.04 -3.78 2.25
N GLU A 128 17.58 -3.94 3.46
CA GLU A 128 17.19 -5.01 4.39
C GLU A 128 15.67 -5.03 4.66
N TYR A 129 15.06 -3.85 4.77
CA TYR A 129 13.62 -3.72 4.99
C TYR A 129 12.79 -4.26 3.82
N PHE A 130 13.19 -3.98 2.58
CA PHE A 130 12.55 -4.55 1.39
C PHE A 130 12.83 -6.05 1.29
N SER A 131 14.01 -6.52 1.71
CA SER A 131 14.31 -7.96 1.79
C SER A 131 13.29 -8.71 2.65
N ALA A 132 12.92 -8.16 3.82
CA ALA A 132 11.91 -8.76 4.69
C ALA A 132 10.52 -8.82 4.04
N ALA A 133 10.09 -7.74 3.38
CA ALA A 133 8.84 -7.72 2.63
C ALA A 133 8.85 -8.75 1.49
N MET A 134 9.92 -8.80 0.71
CA MET A 134 10.07 -9.74 -0.41
C MET A 134 10.04 -11.19 0.05
N VAL A 135 10.69 -11.52 1.18
CA VAL A 135 10.64 -12.88 1.77
C VAL A 135 9.23 -13.29 2.16
N ILE A 136 8.46 -12.40 2.79
CA ILE A 136 7.07 -12.72 3.18
C ILE A 136 6.17 -12.84 1.95
N LEU A 137 6.32 -11.96 0.95
CA LEU A 137 5.55 -12.04 -0.29
C LEU A 137 5.88 -13.33 -1.06
N ASP A 138 7.15 -13.76 -1.10
CA ASP A 138 7.56 -15.03 -1.72
C ASP A 138 6.95 -16.21 -0.98
N ALA A 139 6.92 -16.17 0.36
CA ALA A 139 6.28 -17.21 1.16
C ALA A 139 4.76 -17.30 0.86
N TRP A 140 4.06 -16.17 0.72
CA TRP A 140 2.64 -16.20 0.34
C TRP A 140 2.42 -16.69 -1.08
N ALA A 141 3.27 -16.31 -2.04
CA ALA A 141 3.23 -16.87 -3.39
C ALA A 141 3.46 -18.39 -3.36
N LEU A 142 4.42 -18.86 -2.57
CA LEU A 142 4.70 -20.27 -2.36
C LEU A 142 3.52 -21.00 -1.70
N ALA A 143 2.82 -20.38 -0.74
CA ALA A 143 1.59 -20.91 -0.16
C ALA A 143 0.51 -21.11 -1.23
N GLY A 144 0.38 -20.15 -2.16
CA GLY A 144 -0.53 -20.25 -3.28
C GLY A 144 -0.21 -21.39 -4.26
N GLU A 145 1.08 -21.70 -4.46
CA GLU A 145 1.51 -22.80 -5.36
C GLU A 145 1.48 -24.17 -4.68
N LYS A 146 1.89 -24.27 -3.42
CA LYS A 146 2.28 -25.53 -2.77
C LYS A 146 1.71 -25.73 -1.36
N GLY A 147 0.84 -24.83 -0.91
CA GLY A 147 0.20 -24.92 0.41
C GLY A 147 1.00 -24.26 1.55
N PRO A 148 0.33 -24.04 2.69
CA PRO A 148 0.86 -23.25 3.81
C PRO A 148 2.13 -23.83 4.44
N GLU A 149 2.30 -25.15 4.46
CA GLU A 149 3.47 -25.82 5.04
C GLU A 149 4.76 -25.47 4.28
N SER A 150 4.67 -25.34 2.95
CA SER A 150 5.80 -24.93 2.12
C SER A 150 6.24 -23.50 2.45
N ALA A 151 5.28 -22.60 2.69
CA ALA A 151 5.54 -21.21 3.08
C ALA A 151 6.14 -21.11 4.48
N LEU A 152 5.60 -21.86 5.45
CA LEU A 152 6.14 -21.92 6.82
C LEU A 152 7.60 -22.38 6.82
N LYS A 153 7.93 -23.40 6.01
CA LYS A 153 9.31 -23.87 5.84
C LYS A 153 10.22 -22.79 5.24
N ALA A 154 9.73 -22.02 4.27
CA ALA A 154 10.48 -20.94 3.66
C ALA A 154 10.76 -19.79 4.66
N LEU A 155 9.75 -19.39 5.44
CA LEU A 155 9.89 -18.38 6.48
C LEU A 155 10.87 -18.81 7.57
N ALA A 156 10.86 -20.08 7.97
CA ALA A 156 11.76 -20.63 8.98
C ALA A 156 13.25 -20.68 8.54
N ALA A 157 13.52 -20.64 7.23
CA ALA A 157 14.88 -20.69 6.69
C ALA A 157 15.59 -19.32 6.72
N LYS A 158 14.86 -18.24 7.04
CA LYS A 158 15.39 -16.87 7.15
C LYS A 158 15.42 -16.47 8.62
N ASP A 159 16.57 -16.00 9.08
CA ASP A 159 16.81 -15.59 10.46
C ASP A 159 17.38 -14.16 10.50
N GLY A 160 17.21 -13.46 11.62
CA GLY A 160 17.56 -12.06 11.82
C GLY A 160 16.45 -11.27 12.53
N GLU A 161 16.81 -10.18 13.22
CA GLU A 161 15.86 -9.40 14.03
C GLU A 161 14.69 -8.85 13.22
N THR A 162 14.96 -8.32 12.02
CA THR A 162 13.92 -7.82 11.10
C THR A 162 12.90 -8.90 10.77
N PHE A 163 13.34 -10.12 10.44
CA PHE A 163 12.48 -11.25 10.13
C PHE A 163 11.67 -11.71 11.35
N ARG A 164 12.29 -11.76 12.54
CA ARG A 164 11.62 -12.13 13.79
C ARG A 164 10.49 -11.16 14.16
N GLY A 165 10.59 -9.89 13.76
CA GLY A 165 9.56 -8.90 14.00
C GLY A 165 8.32 -9.03 13.09
N PHE A 166 8.48 -9.38 11.82
CA PHE A 166 7.35 -9.43 10.87
C PHE A 166 6.76 -10.83 10.67
N HIS A 167 7.56 -11.88 10.80
CA HIS A 167 7.12 -13.26 10.54
C HIS A 167 5.96 -13.76 11.41
N PRO A 168 5.87 -13.46 12.73
CA PRO A 168 4.91 -14.14 13.60
C PRO A 168 3.45 -14.03 13.15
N LEU A 169 3.01 -12.86 12.68
CA LEU A 169 1.65 -12.68 12.18
C LEU A 169 1.37 -13.54 10.95
N HIS A 170 2.31 -13.60 10.01
CA HIS A 170 2.17 -14.41 8.80
C HIS A 170 2.27 -15.91 9.10
N GLN A 171 3.12 -16.29 10.04
CA GLN A 171 3.18 -17.67 10.54
C GLN A 171 1.85 -18.06 11.18
N ALA A 172 1.23 -17.19 11.98
CA ALA A 172 -0.07 -17.47 12.59
C ALA A 172 -1.15 -17.78 11.55
N PHE A 173 -1.29 -16.93 10.53
CA PHE A 173 -2.22 -17.19 9.42
C PHE A 173 -1.91 -18.50 8.68
N LEU A 174 -0.63 -18.79 8.42
CA LEU A 174 -0.23 -20.01 7.70
C LEU A 174 -0.42 -21.27 8.55
N PHE A 175 -0.15 -21.22 9.85
CA PHE A 175 -0.43 -22.32 10.78
C PHE A 175 -1.93 -22.58 10.89
N GLU A 176 -2.75 -21.53 10.99
CA GLU A 176 -4.21 -21.65 10.98
C GLU A 176 -4.70 -22.30 9.68
N ASN A 177 -4.19 -21.85 8.53
CA ASN A 177 -4.49 -22.45 7.23
C ASN A 177 -4.02 -23.92 7.10
N ALA A 178 -2.98 -24.32 7.84
CA ALA A 178 -2.48 -25.70 7.90
C ALA A 178 -3.23 -26.57 8.93
N GLY A 179 -4.20 -26.02 9.66
CA GLY A 179 -4.93 -26.71 10.73
C GLY A 179 -4.10 -26.95 12.00
N LEU A 180 -3.01 -26.21 12.17
CA LEU A 180 -2.10 -26.29 13.32
C LEU A 180 -2.46 -25.20 14.34
N GLU A 181 -3.55 -25.45 15.08
CA GLU A 181 -4.18 -24.44 15.94
C GLU A 181 -3.30 -23.98 17.12
N ASP A 182 -2.58 -24.91 17.77
CA ASP A 182 -1.70 -24.58 18.90
C ASP A 182 -0.50 -23.72 18.46
N GLU A 183 0.10 -24.07 17.33
CA GLU A 183 1.15 -23.27 16.70
C GLU A 183 0.62 -21.91 16.23
N ALA A 184 -0.58 -21.86 15.66
CA ALA A 184 -1.24 -20.61 15.27
C ALA A 184 -1.46 -19.69 16.48
N ARG A 185 -1.99 -20.23 17.59
CA ARG A 185 -2.18 -19.49 18.85
C ARG A 185 -0.87 -18.90 19.34
N THR A 186 0.19 -19.71 19.38
CA THR A 186 1.52 -19.28 19.80
C THR A 186 2.07 -18.16 18.90
N ALA A 187 1.93 -18.30 17.59
CA ALA A 187 2.40 -17.32 16.62
C ALA A 187 1.60 -16.00 16.68
N TYR A 188 0.28 -16.06 16.90
CA TYR A 188 -0.53 -14.86 17.13
C TYR A 188 -0.08 -14.12 18.38
N GLN A 189 0.11 -14.82 19.50
CA GLN A 189 0.60 -14.20 20.74
C GLN A 189 1.96 -13.52 20.55
N LEU A 190 2.89 -14.20 19.86
CA LEU A 190 4.18 -13.61 19.52
C LEU A 190 4.02 -12.36 18.63
N SER A 191 3.07 -12.36 17.71
CA SER A 191 2.81 -11.22 16.82
C SER A 191 2.32 -9.96 17.55
N LEU A 192 1.67 -10.11 18.72
CA LEU A 192 1.27 -8.97 19.56
C LEU A 192 2.48 -8.23 20.16
N MET A 193 3.60 -8.93 20.33
CA MET A 193 4.86 -8.38 20.85
C MET A 193 5.83 -7.96 19.73
N SER A 194 5.39 -8.00 18.47
CA SER A 194 6.22 -7.79 17.29
C SER A 194 5.61 -6.71 16.38
N TYR A 195 6.01 -6.64 15.10
CA TYR A 195 5.51 -5.64 14.14
C TYR A 195 4.13 -5.98 13.55
N GLY A 196 3.29 -6.71 14.29
CA GLY A 196 1.95 -7.10 13.85
C GLY A 196 0.91 -5.96 13.90
N GLY A 197 1.15 -4.96 14.74
CA GLY A 197 0.30 -3.76 14.85
C GLY A 197 -1.18 -4.07 15.16
N VAL A 198 -2.07 -3.19 14.69
CA VAL A 198 -3.53 -3.35 14.88
C VAL A 198 -4.06 -4.60 14.19
N VAL A 199 -3.46 -5.01 13.06
CA VAL A 199 -3.89 -6.21 12.33
C VAL A 199 -3.68 -7.47 13.16
N ALA A 200 -2.52 -7.61 13.82
CA ALA A 200 -2.28 -8.75 14.72
C ALA A 200 -3.24 -8.77 15.90
N ARG A 201 -3.53 -7.60 16.49
CA ARG A 201 -4.45 -7.48 17.63
C ARG A 201 -5.88 -7.86 17.24
N ASP A 202 -6.36 -7.40 16.09
CA ASP A 202 -7.68 -7.77 15.57
C ASP A 202 -7.74 -9.25 15.20
N ALA A 203 -6.72 -9.75 14.48
CA ALA A 203 -6.64 -11.14 14.06
C ALA A 203 -6.58 -12.14 15.22
N TYR A 204 -5.89 -11.81 16.31
CA TYR A 204 -5.83 -12.67 17.50
C TYR A 204 -7.18 -12.77 18.21
N GLY A 205 -7.89 -11.65 18.43
CA GLY A 205 -9.24 -11.69 19.01
C GLY A 205 -10.19 -12.52 18.16
N SER A 206 -10.15 -12.29 16.84
CA SER A 206 -10.92 -13.04 15.84
C SER A 206 -10.56 -14.54 15.84
N PHE A 207 -9.30 -14.91 16.03
CA PHE A 207 -8.86 -16.31 16.19
C PHE A 207 -9.41 -16.96 17.47
N LEU A 208 -9.40 -16.25 18.61
CA LEU A 208 -9.97 -16.74 19.86
C LEU A 208 -11.48 -16.99 19.72
N GLU A 209 -12.20 -16.10 19.05
CA GLU A 209 -13.62 -16.29 18.74
C GLU A 209 -13.86 -17.55 17.91
N ARG A 210 -13.09 -17.75 16.81
CA ARG A 210 -13.25 -18.91 15.92
C ARG A 210 -12.89 -20.24 16.57
N THR A 211 -11.96 -20.23 17.51
CA THR A 211 -11.52 -21.44 18.25
C THR A 211 -12.40 -21.72 19.48
N GLY A 212 -13.41 -20.88 19.75
CA GLY A 212 -14.37 -21.06 20.83
C GLY A 212 -13.90 -20.55 22.19
N ASP A 213 -12.73 -19.90 22.25
CA ASP A 213 -12.19 -19.25 23.45
C ASP A 213 -12.82 -17.85 23.63
N ILE A 214 -14.14 -17.83 23.82
CA ILE A 214 -14.93 -16.59 23.88
C ILE A 214 -14.57 -15.73 25.10
N GLU A 215 -14.24 -16.38 26.22
CA GLU A 215 -13.77 -15.68 27.43
C GLU A 215 -12.42 -15.03 27.17
N GLY A 216 -11.45 -15.74 26.58
CA GLY A 216 -10.17 -15.17 26.19
C GLY A 216 -10.31 -14.04 25.15
N ALA A 217 -11.22 -14.17 24.19
CA ALA A 217 -11.51 -13.11 23.22
C ALA A 217 -12.04 -11.85 23.91
N ARG A 218 -12.98 -12.01 24.86
CA ARG A 218 -13.52 -10.90 25.66
C ARG A 218 -12.41 -10.21 26.46
N ASP A 219 -11.60 -10.97 27.19
CA ASP A 219 -10.49 -10.43 27.98
C ASP A 219 -9.50 -9.64 27.11
N HIS A 220 -9.19 -10.16 25.92
CA HIS A 220 -8.34 -9.49 24.94
C HIS A 220 -8.94 -8.16 24.48
N TYR A 221 -10.22 -8.12 24.09
CA TYR A 221 -10.85 -6.87 23.68
C TYR A 221 -11.01 -5.87 24.83
N GLU A 222 -11.34 -6.31 26.04
CA GLU A 222 -11.39 -5.44 27.22
C GLU A 222 -10.04 -4.81 27.56
N LEU A 223 -8.94 -5.56 27.36
CA LEU A 223 -7.58 -5.01 27.46
C LEU A 223 -7.34 -3.94 26.38
N LEU A 224 -7.71 -4.21 25.14
CA LEU A 224 -7.52 -3.28 24.01
C LEU A 224 -8.33 -1.98 24.18
N ALA A 225 -9.54 -2.04 24.74
CA ALA A 225 -10.41 -0.88 24.96
C ALA A 225 -9.76 0.21 25.84
N GLN A 226 -8.76 -0.15 26.64
CA GLN A 226 -8.00 0.77 27.49
C GLN A 226 -7.08 1.69 26.68
N TYR A 227 -6.70 1.29 25.46
CA TYR A 227 -5.82 2.07 24.58
C TYR A 227 -6.65 2.86 23.56
N PRO A 228 -6.36 4.16 23.33
CA PRO A 228 -7.11 4.96 22.36
C PRO A 228 -6.79 4.59 20.90
N GLY A 229 -7.53 5.18 19.97
CA GLY A 229 -7.25 5.04 18.53
C GLY A 229 -7.78 3.72 17.95
N PRO A 230 -7.09 3.13 16.96
CA PRO A 230 -7.54 1.91 16.29
C PRO A 230 -7.78 0.74 17.24
N ASP A 231 -7.03 0.65 18.34
CA ASP A 231 -7.16 -0.42 19.33
C ASP A 231 -8.51 -0.39 20.04
N ARG A 232 -8.99 0.79 20.43
CA ARG A 232 -10.34 0.93 20.99
C ARG A 232 -11.42 0.58 19.98
N GLN A 233 -11.24 0.97 18.71
CA GLN A 233 -12.24 0.71 17.67
C GLN A 233 -12.41 -0.79 17.44
N ILE A 234 -11.30 -1.56 17.31
CA ILE A 234 -11.39 -3.02 17.17
C ILE A 234 -11.97 -3.68 18.42
N ALA A 235 -11.68 -3.12 19.61
CA ALA A 235 -12.21 -3.63 20.87
C ALA A 235 -13.72 -3.45 20.99
N GLU A 236 -14.22 -2.25 20.71
CA GLU A 236 -15.67 -1.96 20.75
C GLU A 236 -16.42 -2.86 19.77
N LEU A 237 -15.93 -2.98 18.53
CA LEU A 237 -16.52 -3.86 17.52
C LEU A 237 -16.47 -5.35 17.91
N GLY A 238 -15.38 -5.80 18.53
CA GLY A 238 -15.22 -7.17 19.04
C GLY A 238 -16.20 -7.46 20.18
N LEU A 239 -16.29 -6.58 21.18
CA LEU A 239 -17.18 -6.75 22.33
C LEU A 239 -18.64 -6.76 21.92
N GLU A 240 -19.07 -5.83 21.07
CA GLU A 240 -20.44 -5.80 20.51
C GLU A 240 -20.78 -7.11 19.76
N ARG A 241 -19.81 -7.65 19.02
CA ARG A 241 -19.97 -8.90 18.26
C ARG A 241 -20.13 -10.12 19.17
N ILE A 242 -19.30 -10.22 20.20
CA ILE A 242 -19.39 -11.30 21.20
C ILE A 242 -20.72 -11.21 21.95
N GLU A 243 -21.17 -10.01 22.34
CA GLU A 243 -22.48 -9.82 22.99
C GLU A 243 -23.65 -10.27 22.11
N ALA A 244 -23.54 -10.09 20.80
CA ALA A 244 -24.53 -10.56 19.84
C ALA A 244 -24.46 -12.08 19.57
N GLY A 245 -23.54 -12.82 20.21
CA GLY A 245 -23.33 -14.25 19.99
C GLY A 245 -22.82 -14.58 18.58
N LYS A 246 -22.10 -13.64 17.96
CA LYS A 246 -21.49 -13.80 16.62
C LYS A 246 -19.99 -14.00 16.74
N ILE A 247 -19.38 -14.50 15.67
CA ILE A 247 -17.93 -14.66 15.54
C ILE A 247 -17.40 -13.90 14.32
N ASP A 248 -16.13 -13.52 14.36
CA ASP A 248 -15.42 -12.88 13.27
C ASP A 248 -14.67 -13.90 12.39
N GLU A 249 -15.12 -14.02 11.15
CA GLU A 249 -14.49 -14.85 10.13
C GLU A 249 -13.54 -14.08 9.22
N SER A 250 -13.33 -12.77 9.46
CA SER A 250 -12.54 -11.91 8.59
C SER A 250 -11.12 -12.45 8.39
N TRP A 251 -10.54 -13.07 9.43
CA TRP A 251 -9.18 -13.61 9.40
C TRP A 251 -9.11 -15.13 9.19
N ALA A 252 -10.24 -15.80 8.95
CA ALA A 252 -10.24 -17.20 8.56
C ALA A 252 -9.67 -17.39 7.16
N ASN A 253 -8.94 -18.50 6.94
CA ASN A 253 -8.48 -18.92 5.62
C ASN A 253 -7.78 -17.81 4.82
N VAL A 254 -6.84 -17.08 5.45
CA VAL A 254 -6.15 -15.94 4.83
C VAL A 254 -5.51 -16.37 3.51
N THR A 255 -5.95 -15.76 2.41
CA THR A 255 -5.45 -16.07 1.08
C THR A 255 -4.06 -15.48 0.86
N PRO A 256 -3.28 -15.99 -0.13
CA PRO A 256 -2.02 -15.37 -0.54
C PRO A 256 -2.11 -13.86 -0.82
N GLN A 257 -3.20 -13.42 -1.46
CA GLN A 257 -3.43 -12.01 -1.76
C GLN A 257 -3.61 -11.19 -0.48
N LYS A 258 -4.44 -11.68 0.44
CA LYS A 258 -4.70 -10.99 1.71
C LYS A 258 -3.45 -10.98 2.58
N GLY A 259 -2.74 -12.10 2.66
CA GLY A 259 -1.48 -12.21 3.41
C GLY A 259 -0.40 -11.26 2.88
N ALA A 260 -0.24 -11.15 1.56
CA ALA A 260 0.67 -10.19 0.94
C ALA A 260 0.26 -8.73 1.19
N ALA A 261 -1.04 -8.43 1.12
CA ALA A 261 -1.54 -7.09 1.42
C ALA A 261 -1.29 -6.70 2.88
N VAL A 262 -1.51 -7.63 3.82
CA VAL A 262 -1.18 -7.43 5.24
C VAL A 262 0.31 -7.17 5.42
N ALA A 263 1.18 -7.92 4.74
CA ALA A 263 2.62 -7.71 4.83
C ALA A 263 2.97 -6.27 4.45
N LEU A 264 2.59 -5.84 3.25
CA LEU A 264 2.88 -4.48 2.77
C LEU A 264 2.29 -3.40 3.69
N TYR A 265 1.08 -3.62 4.22
CA TYR A 265 0.46 -2.71 5.17
C TYR A 265 1.23 -2.63 6.50
N THR A 266 1.63 -3.76 7.09
CA THR A 266 2.35 -3.77 8.38
C THR A 266 3.77 -3.22 8.22
N PHE A 267 4.44 -3.49 7.10
CA PHE A 267 5.70 -2.83 6.73
C PHE A 267 5.52 -1.32 6.61
N GLY A 268 4.58 -0.82 5.80
CA GLY A 268 4.34 0.62 5.67
C GLY A 268 4.01 1.29 7.02
N SER A 269 3.19 0.62 7.84
CA SER A 269 2.82 1.10 9.18
C SER A 269 4.02 1.15 10.13
N ALA A 270 4.91 0.16 10.09
CA ALA A 270 6.09 0.12 10.94
C ALA A 270 7.12 1.20 10.55
N VAL A 271 7.32 1.49 9.26
CA VAL A 271 8.16 2.63 8.81
C VAL A 271 7.59 3.97 9.30
N LEU A 272 6.27 4.14 9.18
CA LEU A 272 5.60 5.35 9.64
C LEU A 272 5.77 5.52 11.16
N GLN A 273 5.53 4.45 11.93
CA GLN A 273 5.67 4.45 13.37
C GLN A 273 7.11 4.76 13.81
N GLN A 274 8.11 4.15 13.18
CA GLN A 274 9.51 4.44 13.45
C GLN A 274 9.84 5.91 13.16
N SER A 275 9.29 6.47 12.08
CA SER A 275 9.48 7.88 11.71
C SER A 275 8.85 8.82 12.75
N ILE A 276 7.68 8.49 13.29
CA ILE A 276 7.03 9.23 14.38
C ILE A 276 7.91 9.20 15.63
N GLU A 277 8.38 8.02 16.05
CA GLU A 277 9.20 7.85 17.25
C GLU A 277 10.54 8.60 17.16
N GLN A 278 11.20 8.57 16.01
CA GLN A 278 12.43 9.32 15.79
C GLN A 278 12.21 10.83 15.87
N ARG A 279 11.10 11.34 15.35
CA ARG A 279 10.73 12.75 15.45
C ARG A 279 10.49 13.15 16.90
N GLU A 280 9.70 12.38 17.64
CA GLU A 280 9.48 12.62 19.07
C GLU A 280 10.78 12.60 19.89
N ALA A 281 11.67 11.66 19.60
CA ALA A 281 12.97 11.58 20.26
C ALA A 281 13.84 12.82 19.94
N ALA A 282 13.84 13.29 18.69
CA ALA A 282 14.54 14.50 18.29
C ALA A 282 13.96 15.76 18.97
N GLU A 283 12.63 15.88 19.06
CA GLU A 283 11.97 16.95 19.80
C GLU A 283 12.35 16.93 21.29
N LYS A 284 12.29 15.74 21.93
CA LYS A 284 12.71 15.55 23.33
C LYS A 284 14.19 15.89 23.55
N ALA A 285 15.04 15.68 22.54
CA ALA A 285 16.46 16.06 22.56
C ALA A 285 16.70 17.55 22.25
N GLY A 286 15.66 18.34 22.02
CA GLY A 286 15.74 19.79 21.80
C GLY A 286 16.00 20.21 20.35
N PHE A 287 15.93 19.29 19.39
CA PHE A 287 16.00 19.63 17.97
C PHE A 287 14.69 20.28 17.51
N ARG A 288 14.78 21.24 16.58
CA ARG A 288 13.60 21.83 15.94
C ARG A 288 13.16 20.93 14.80
N VAL A 289 12.19 20.08 15.07
CA VAL A 289 11.53 19.24 14.08
C VAL A 289 10.32 20.05 13.60
N GLY A 290 10.27 20.47 12.33
CA GLY A 290 9.15 21.27 11.79
C GLY A 290 7.83 20.51 11.82
N ASP A 291 6.71 21.14 11.46
CA ASP A 291 5.39 20.49 11.48
C ASP A 291 5.39 19.16 10.71
N ALA A 292 4.70 18.17 11.26
CA ALA A 292 4.61 16.88 10.62
C ALA A 292 3.64 16.97 9.43
N ASN A 293 4.16 16.78 8.22
CA ASN A 293 3.34 16.66 7.03
C ASN A 293 3.11 15.17 6.75
N TYR A 294 1.96 14.67 7.20
CA TYR A 294 1.54 13.27 7.02
C TYR A 294 0.46 13.11 5.94
N ASP A 295 0.30 14.08 5.02
CA ASP A 295 -0.61 13.91 3.87
C ASP A 295 -0.07 12.76 2.99
N MET A 296 -0.48 11.53 3.29
CA MET A 296 -0.36 10.36 2.43
C MET A 296 -1.69 10.11 1.74
#